data_AF-A0A1S9CGM2-F1
#
_entry.id   AF-A0A1S9CGM2-F1
#
_cell.length_a   1.000
_cell.length_b   1.000
_cell.length_c   1.000
_cell.angle_alpha   90.00
_cell.angle_beta   90.00
_cell.angle_gamma   90.00
#
_symmetry.space_group_name_H-M   'P 1'
#
loop_
_entity.id
_entity.type
_entity.pdbx_description
1 polymer ?
#
loop_
_entity_poly.entity_id
_entity_poly.type
_entity_poly.pdbx_seq_one_letter_code
_entity_poly.pdbx_strand_id
1 'polypeptide(L)' 'MLLEKLKFWKKEKYTPKQLEAKLLSDEIGHAQEELAVAMAQFENTTEPELLEYYTYYYKAYEIKHDYLLKRLKELYYR' A
#
# COMPACT_ATOMS: atom_id res chain seq x y z
N MET A 1 4.24 28.79 -33.37
CA MET A 1 5.20 29.29 -32.35
C MET A 1 4.66 29.37 -30.91
N LEU A 2 3.36 29.14 -30.64
CA LEU A 2 2.86 28.89 -29.28
C LEU A 2 2.60 27.40 -28.99
N LEU A 3 2.30 26.61 -30.02
CA LEU A 3 2.07 25.16 -29.92
C LEU A 3 3.35 24.33 -29.73
N GLU A 4 4.54 24.89 -29.96
CA GLU A 4 5.82 24.22 -29.66
C GLU A 4 6.28 24.42 -28.22
N LYS A 5 5.87 25.52 -27.57
CA LYS A 5 6.18 25.75 -26.15
C LYS A 5 5.36 24.85 -25.21
N LEU A 6 4.21 24.34 -25.67
CA LEU A 6 3.40 23.36 -24.97
C LEU A 6 3.96 21.93 -25.01
N LYS A 7 4.95 21.65 -25.89
CA LYS A 7 5.63 20.35 -25.97
C LYS A 7 6.80 20.19 -24.99
N PHE A 8 7.20 21.24 -24.26
CA PHE A 8 8.52 21.28 -23.60
C PHE A 8 8.54 21.40 -22.07
N TRP A 9 7.39 21.45 -21.39
CA TRP A 9 7.36 21.36 -19.92
C TRP A 9 7.13 19.93 -19.44
N LYS A 10 8.20 19.16 -19.60
CA LYS A 10 8.65 17.99 -18.82
C LYS A 10 7.57 17.14 -18.13
N LYS A 11 6.99 16.27 -18.94
CA LYS A 11 6.39 15.01 -18.49
C LYS A 11 7.54 14.05 -18.16
N GLU A 12 7.97 13.99 -16.90
CA GLU A 12 8.58 12.82 -16.22
C GLU A 12 9.02 13.24 -14.80
N LYS A 13 8.18 13.00 -13.80
CA LYS A 13 8.47 13.32 -12.39
C LYS A 13 9.17 12.17 -11.64
N TYR A 14 9.17 10.96 -12.19
CA TYR A 14 9.70 9.75 -11.56
C TYR A 14 10.25 8.79 -12.60
N THR A 15 11.37 8.13 -12.30
CA THR A 15 11.82 6.94 -13.04
C THR A 15 10.84 5.78 -12.81
N PRO A 16 10.79 4.76 -13.68
CA PRO A 16 9.95 3.58 -13.45
C PRO A 16 10.16 2.96 -12.06
N LYS A 17 11.41 2.87 -11.60
CA LYS A 17 11.79 2.40 -10.27
C LYS A 17 11.21 3.28 -9.15
N GLN A 18 11.24 4.60 -9.31
CA GLN A 18 10.68 5.52 -8.32
C GLN A 18 9.15 5.46 -8.29
N LEU A 19 8.50 5.27 -9.44
CA LEU A 19 7.05 5.09 -9.52
C LEU A 19 6.63 3.78 -8.83
N GLU A 20 7.33 2.68 -9.11
CA GLU A 20 7.08 1.38 -8.46
C GLU A 20 7.30 1.47 -6.95
N ALA A 21 8.38 2.12 -6.50
CA ALA A 21 8.64 2.32 -5.07
C ALA A 21 7.54 3.14 -4.39
N LYS A 22 7.04 4.17 -5.06
CA LYS A 22 5.93 4.98 -4.55
C LYS A 22 4.65 4.15 -4.43
N LEU A 23 4.27 3.43 -5.48
CA LEU A 23 3.08 2.58 -5.46
C LEU A 23 3.15 1.51 -4.36
N LEU A 24 4.31 0.86 -4.20
CA LEU A 24 4.53 -0.09 -3.11
C LEU A 24 4.41 0.59 -1.73
N SER A 25 4.97 1.78 -1.57
CA SER A 25 4.87 2.53 -0.31
C SER A 25 3.43 2.95 0.02
N ASP A 26 2.68 3.40 -0.98
CA ASP A 26 1.27 3.78 -0.82
C ASP A 26 0.44 2.55 -0.42
N GLU A 27 0.64 1.39 -1.07
CA GLU A 27 -0.03 0.13 -0.73
C GLU A 27 0.36 -0.41 0.66
N ILE A 28 1.61 -0.22 1.09
CA ILE A 28 2.05 -0.56 2.46
C ILE A 28 1.29 0.29 3.47
N GLY A 29 1.16 1.58 3.21
CA GLY A 29 0.39 2.50 4.05
C GLY A 29 -1.07 2.06 4.18
N HIS A 30 -1.72 1.75 3.06
CA HIS A 30 -3.08 1.21 3.07
C HIS A 30 -3.20 -0.10 3.84
N ALA A 31 -2.27 -1.05 3.66
CA ALA A 31 -2.31 -2.29 4.43
C ALA A 31 -2.16 -2.04 5.94
N GLN A 32 -1.38 -1.06 6.36
CA GLN A 32 -1.25 -0.66 7.77
C GLN A 32 -2.52 -0.01 8.32
N GLU A 33 -3.19 0.83 7.53
CA GLU A 33 -4.48 1.43 7.89
C GLU A 33 -5.53 0.32 8.11
N GLU A 34 -5.61 -0.65 7.21
CA GLU A 34 -6.55 -1.76 7.29
C GLU A 34 -6.28 -2.69 8.48
N LEU A 35 -5.00 -2.93 8.82
CA LEU A 35 -4.62 -3.64 10.03
C LEU A 35 -5.09 -2.90 11.30
N ALA A 36 -4.90 -1.58 11.34
CA ALA A 36 -5.35 -0.75 12.46
C ALA A 36 -6.88 -0.75 12.59
N VAL A 37 -7.60 -0.67 11.48
CA VAL A 37 -9.07 -0.80 11.44
C VAL A 37 -9.51 -2.16 11.97
N ALA A 38 -8.90 -3.25 11.50
CA ALA A 38 -9.23 -4.60 11.92
C ALA A 38 -9.02 -4.80 13.43
N MET A 39 -7.90 -4.32 13.98
CA MET A 39 -7.64 -4.34 15.42
C MET A 39 -8.67 -3.52 16.19
N ALA A 40 -8.94 -2.28 15.77
CA ALA A 40 -9.91 -1.42 16.43
C ALA A 40 -11.31 -2.07 16.44
N GLN A 41 -11.73 -2.69 15.34
CA GLN A 41 -13.03 -3.37 15.29
C GLN A 41 -13.04 -4.63 16.16
N PHE A 42 -11.97 -5.42 16.13
CA PHE A 42 -11.84 -6.61 16.98
C PHE A 42 -11.96 -6.27 18.47
N GLU A 43 -11.30 -5.20 18.92
CA GLU A 43 -11.36 -4.74 20.32
C GLU A 43 -12.75 -4.27 20.76
N ASN A 44 -13.59 -3.81 19.82
CA ASN A 44 -14.92 -3.25 20.09
C ASN A 44 -16.07 -4.21 19.77
N THR A 45 -15.77 -5.44 19.35
CA THR A 45 -16.77 -6.44 18.91
C THR A 45 -16.91 -7.54 19.96
N THR A 46 -18.12 -8.08 20.14
CA THR A 46 -18.36 -9.22 21.05
C THR A 46 -19.00 -10.41 20.34
N GLU A 47 -19.54 -10.19 19.15
CA GLU A 47 -20.17 -11.17 18.29
C GLU A 47 -19.10 -12.16 17.76
N PRO A 48 -19.20 -13.47 18.08
CA PRO A 48 -18.15 -14.44 17.72
C PRO A 48 -17.85 -14.52 16.22
N GLU A 49 -18.86 -14.44 15.37
CA GLU A 49 -18.70 -14.47 13.91
C GLU A 49 -17.93 -13.25 13.39
N LEU A 50 -18.12 -12.08 14.01
CA LEU A 50 -17.40 -10.87 13.66
C LEU A 50 -15.97 -10.89 14.21
N LEU A 51 -15.74 -11.46 15.39
CA LEU A 51 -14.38 -11.69 15.92
C LEU A 51 -13.58 -12.62 15.01
N GLU A 52 -14.20 -13.69 14.52
CA GLU A 52 -13.60 -14.60 13.54
C GLU A 52 -13.31 -13.87 12.22
N TYR A 53 -14.28 -13.10 11.72
CA TYR A 53 -14.09 -12.26 10.54
C TYR A 53 -12.89 -11.31 10.67
N TYR A 54 -12.82 -10.52 11.74
CA TYR A 54 -11.72 -9.56 11.93
C TYR A 54 -10.37 -10.26 12.15
N THR A 55 -10.36 -11.47 12.71
CA THR A 55 -9.15 -12.29 12.79
C THR A 55 -8.63 -12.66 11.40
N TYR A 56 -9.50 -13.16 10.51
CA TYR A 56 -9.12 -13.48 9.14
C TYR A 56 -8.74 -12.24 8.33
N TYR A 57 -9.49 -11.16 8.49
CA TYR A 57 -9.21 -9.88 7.85
C TYR A 57 -7.82 -9.37 8.23
N TYR A 58 -7.49 -9.34 9.52
CA TYR A 58 -6.18 -8.95 10.02
C TYR A 58 -5.08 -9.82 9.40
N LYS A 59 -5.25 -11.15 9.41
CA LYS A 59 -4.25 -12.08 8.84
C LYS A 59 -4.04 -11.88 7.34
N ALA A 60 -5.09 -11.58 6.58
CA ALA A 60 -4.95 -11.30 5.16
C ALA A 60 -4.10 -10.05 4.89
N TYR A 61 -4.32 -8.97 5.65
CA TYR A 61 -3.54 -7.74 5.50
C TYR A 61 -2.13 -7.83 6.08
N GLU A 62 -1.90 -8.65 7.10
CA GLU A 62 -0.56 -8.95 7.63
C GLU A 62 0.29 -9.63 6.53
N ILE A 63 -0.27 -10.66 5.87
CA ILE A 63 0.40 -11.34 4.75
C ILE A 63 0.64 -10.37 3.57
N LYS A 64 -0.34 -9.52 3.23
CA LYS A 64 -0.20 -8.51 2.17
C LYS A 64 0.93 -7.53 2.52
N HIS A 65 0.97 -7.02 3.74
CA HIS A 65 1.98 -6.07 4.23
C HIS A 65 3.39 -6.66 4.15
N ASP A 66 3.58 -7.88 4.63
CA ASP A 66 4.87 -8.58 4.58
C ASP A 66 5.36 -8.78 3.13
N TYR A 67 4.44 -9.18 2.24
CA TYR A 67 4.76 -9.32 0.83
C TYR A 67 5.21 -7.98 0.21
N LEU A 68 4.47 -6.90 0.46
CA LEU A 68 4.79 -5.58 -0.08
C LEU A 68 6.13 -5.05 0.44
N LEU A 69 6.41 -5.25 1.73
CA LEU A 69 7.71 -4.92 2.32
C LEU A 69 8.86 -5.70 1.68
N LYS A 70 8.66 -7.00 1.44
CA LYS A 70 9.64 -7.83 0.72
C LYS A 70 9.88 -7.30 -0.69
N ARG A 71 8.83 -6.95 -1.43
CA ARG A 71 8.92 -6.39 -2.79
C ARG A 71 9.63 -5.04 -2.80
N LEU A 72 9.35 -4.17 -1.85
CA LEU A 72 10.02 -2.87 -1.72
C LEU A 72 11.52 -3.05 -1.44
N LYS A 73 11.89 -3.98 -0.54
CA LYS A 73 13.31 -4.31 -0.29
C LYS A 73 13.99 -4.85 -1.55
N GLU A 74 13.37 -5.79 -2.25
CA GLU A 74 13.90 -6.33 -3.51
C GLU A 74 14.11 -5.23 -4.56
N LEU A 75 13.25 -4.22 -4.61
CA LEU A 75 13.39 -3.10 -5.53
C LEU A 75 14.66 -2.28 -5.26
N TYR A 76 15.03 -2.07 -3.99
CA TYR A 76 16.20 -1.28 -3.62
C TYR A 76 17.52 -2.07 -3.60
N TYR A 77 17.48 -3.36 -3.26
CA TYR A 77 18.68 -4.17 -2.99
C TYR A 77 18.97 -5.26 -4.05
N ARG A 78 18.24 -5.28 -5.16
CA ARG A 78 18.64 -6.04 -6.37
C ARG A 78 19.65 -5.26 -7.22
#